data_AF-A0A0M8MU27-F1
#
_entry.id   AF-A0A0M8MU27-F1
#
_cell.length_a   1.000
_cell.length_b   1.000
_cell.length_c   1.000
_cell.angle_alpha   90.00
_cell.angle_beta   90.00
_cell.angle_gamma   90.00
#
_symmetry.space_group_name_H-M   'P 1'
#
loop_
_entity.id
_entity.type
_entity.pdbx_description
1 polymer ?
#
loop_
_entity_poly.entity_id
_entity_poly.type
_entity_poly.pdbx_seq_one_letter_code
_entity_poly.pdbx_strand_id
1 'polypeptide(L)'
;MASPLRRLVGQGARRLCMRPAAATAGASTTCFASRAFSAASLRRSAAPEHAPTRLVPVDSDFTLPQTSDLASELAGNRKPQNNELEGRKVRHYTVNFGPQHPAAHGVLRLILELNGEEIIRADPHVGLLHRGTEKLIEYKTYLQALPYFDRLDYVSMMTNEQCFALAVEKLLNIEIPERAKYIRTLFGEITRILNHLMSVLSHAMDVGALTPFLWGFEEREKLMEFYERVSGARLHAAYVRPGGVHQDIPVGLLDDIYQWATQFGDRIDETEEMLTDNRIWIERLRGVGVVSAADALNLSFTGVMLRGSGIPWDIRKSQPYDAYDKVEFDVPVGTNGDCYDRYLCRMEEFRQSLRIIHQCLNQMPAGPVRVEDYKISPPPRAAMKENMEALIHHFLLYTKGYAVPPGDTYSVIEAPKGEMGVYVVSDGSERPYRCHIRAPGFAHLGGFDHVSKGHLLADAVAVIGTMDLVFGEVDR
;
A
#
# COMPACT_ATOMS: atom_id res chain seq x y z
N MET A 1 -48.39 40.10 -22.52
CA MET A 1 -48.86 41.35 -21.90
C MET A 1 -49.00 41.11 -20.39
N ALA A 2 -48.42 42.02 -19.61
CA ALA A 2 -48.74 42.43 -18.23
C ALA A 2 -48.76 41.40 -17.07
N SER A 3 -47.69 41.44 -16.26
CA SER A 3 -47.70 41.41 -14.78
C SER A 3 -48.44 42.65 -14.21
N PRO A 4 -48.86 42.78 -12.91
CA PRO A 4 -48.05 42.42 -11.71
C PRO A 4 -48.74 42.10 -10.33
N LEU A 5 -47.92 41.59 -9.39
CA LEU A 5 -47.80 41.88 -7.93
C LEU A 5 -49.01 41.70 -6.96
N ARG A 6 -48.89 40.81 -5.94
CA ARG A 6 -48.28 41.07 -4.59
C ARG A 6 -48.49 39.92 -3.54
N ARG A 7 -47.40 39.63 -2.80
CA ARG A 7 -47.24 39.27 -1.35
C ARG A 7 -47.85 37.93 -0.84
N LEU A 8 -47.20 37.11 0.00
CA LEU A 8 -46.23 37.32 1.09
C LEU A 8 -45.32 36.08 1.31
N VAL A 9 -44.11 36.33 1.80
CA VAL A 9 -42.98 35.41 2.01
C VAL A 9 -42.93 34.89 3.46
N GLY A 10 -42.50 33.64 3.66
CA GLY A 10 -42.17 33.05 4.96
C GLY A 10 -41.11 31.94 4.90
N GLN A 11 -39.86 32.34 5.20
CA GLN A 11 -38.76 31.65 5.91
C GLN A 11 -38.05 30.38 5.37
N GLY A 12 -36.71 30.43 5.42
CA GLY A 12 -35.82 29.26 5.41
C GLY A 12 -34.41 29.55 4.86
N ALA A 13 -33.50 30.05 5.70
CA ALA A 13 -32.23 30.67 5.35
C ALA A 13 -31.10 29.71 4.88
N ARG A 14 -30.27 30.17 3.93
CA ARG A 14 -28.95 29.60 3.58
C ARG A 14 -27.90 30.70 3.43
N ARG A 15 -26.76 30.47 4.11
CA ARG A 15 -25.36 30.91 3.87
C ARG A 15 -25.04 32.42 3.81
N LEU A 16 -24.06 32.83 4.61
CA LEU A 16 -22.67 33.13 4.16
C LEU A 16 -21.89 33.82 5.29
N CYS A 17 -20.74 33.27 5.66
CA CYS A 17 -19.72 33.94 6.45
C CYS A 17 -18.66 34.52 5.50
N MET A 18 -18.48 35.83 5.53
CA MET A 18 -17.29 36.54 5.05
C MET A 18 -16.96 37.64 6.07
N ARG A 19 -15.68 37.71 6.47
CA ARG A 19 -15.05 38.74 7.32
C ARG A 19 -15.19 40.15 6.71
N PRO A 20 -15.09 41.24 7.51
CA PRO A 20 -13.82 41.99 7.64
C PRO A 20 -13.61 42.58 9.07
N ALA A 21 -12.40 42.61 9.63
CA ALA A 21 -11.33 43.62 9.53
C ALA A 21 -11.36 44.76 10.59
N ALA A 22 -10.20 44.95 11.21
CA ALA A 22 -9.58 46.17 11.74
C ALA A 22 -10.27 47.02 12.84
N ALA A 23 -9.65 46.94 14.03
CA ALA A 23 -9.09 48.04 14.83
C ALA A 23 -9.91 49.31 15.11
N THR A 24 -10.30 49.48 16.38
CA THR A 24 -10.41 50.79 17.04
C THR A 24 -10.05 50.68 18.54
N ALA A 25 -9.03 51.46 18.92
CA ALA A 25 -8.87 52.27 20.14
C ALA A 25 -9.44 51.83 21.51
N GLY A 26 -8.63 52.03 22.54
CA GLY A 26 -9.10 52.70 23.77
C GLY A 26 -8.90 51.96 25.09
N ALA A 27 -7.77 52.26 25.73
CA ALA A 27 -7.54 52.41 27.17
C ALA A 27 -8.57 51.85 28.19
N SER A 28 -8.04 51.10 29.17
CA SER A 28 -8.04 51.44 30.61
C SER A 28 -8.36 50.27 31.57
N THR A 29 -7.40 50.07 32.48
CA THR A 29 -7.54 49.73 33.91
C THR A 29 -8.15 48.40 34.39
N THR A 30 -7.26 47.68 35.10
CA THR A 30 -7.39 47.11 36.45
C THR A 30 -7.87 45.66 36.69
N CYS A 31 -7.06 45.02 37.55
CA CYS A 31 -7.36 44.00 38.55
C CYS A 31 -7.54 42.53 38.12
N PHE A 32 -6.49 41.76 38.44
CA PHE A 32 -6.50 40.32 38.68
C PHE A 32 -7.24 39.95 39.99
N ALA A 33 -8.06 38.90 39.94
CA ALA A 33 -8.21 37.88 40.99
C ALA A 33 -8.94 36.64 40.39
N SER A 34 -8.24 35.50 40.22
CA SER A 34 -8.37 34.25 41.00
C SER A 34 -9.63 33.42 40.65
N ARG A 35 -9.68 32.11 40.32
CA ARG A 35 -8.96 30.84 40.55
C ARG A 35 -9.51 29.85 39.47
N ALA A 36 -9.05 28.66 39.15
CA ALA A 36 -7.88 27.82 39.41
C ALA A 36 -8.00 26.62 38.44
N PHE A 37 -6.88 26.11 37.90
CA PHE A 37 -6.81 24.74 37.39
C PHE A 37 -5.73 23.97 38.15
N SER A 38 -6.15 22.80 38.62
CA SER A 38 -5.42 21.69 39.23
C SER A 38 -4.09 21.42 38.52
N ALA A 39 -2.96 21.62 39.20
CA ALA A 39 -2.10 20.59 39.81
C ALA A 39 -1.38 19.64 38.82
N ALA A 40 -0.16 20.03 38.45
CA ALA A 40 0.94 19.10 38.22
C ALA A 40 2.19 19.64 38.94
N SER A 41 2.83 18.77 39.72
CA SER A 41 3.91 19.07 40.64
C SER A 41 5.21 19.51 39.96
N LEU A 42 5.70 20.66 40.42
CA LEU A 42 7.04 21.24 40.31
C LEU A 42 8.19 20.26 40.01
N ARG A 43 8.85 20.42 38.84
CA ARG A 43 10.31 20.25 38.76
C ARG A 43 10.95 21.45 39.47
N ARG A 44 11.39 21.27 40.71
CA ARG A 44 12.38 22.17 41.32
C ARG A 44 13.70 21.98 40.57
N SER A 45 14.38 23.10 40.29
CA SER A 45 15.72 23.21 39.67
C SER A 45 15.75 23.34 38.15
N ALA A 46 15.26 24.47 37.61
CA ALA A 46 15.80 25.11 36.41
C ALA A 46 15.21 26.54 36.30
N ALA A 47 15.92 27.53 36.85
CA ALA A 47 15.70 28.92 36.46
C ALA A 47 16.52 29.17 35.18
N PRO A 48 15.95 29.74 34.10
CA PRO A 48 16.74 30.18 32.97
C PRO A 48 17.29 31.58 33.30
N GLU A 49 18.51 31.66 33.86
CA GLU A 49 19.26 32.91 33.81
C GLU A 49 19.81 33.07 32.39
N HIS A 50 19.11 33.86 31.57
CA HIS A 50 19.62 34.27 30.27
C HIS A 50 20.63 35.40 30.49
N ALA A 51 21.92 35.08 30.57
CA ALA A 51 22.97 36.08 30.60
C ALA A 51 23.07 36.73 29.22
N PRO A 52 22.95 38.07 29.09
CA PRO A 52 23.12 38.73 27.81
C PRO A 52 24.57 38.58 27.32
N THR A 53 24.73 38.28 26.03
CA THR A 53 26.04 38.19 25.38
C THR A 53 26.80 39.51 25.50
N ARG A 54 27.98 39.46 26.13
CA ARG A 54 28.88 40.60 26.31
C ARG A 54 29.79 40.74 25.10
N LEU A 55 29.79 41.92 24.46
CA LEU A 55 30.75 42.27 23.43
C LEU A 55 32.08 42.69 24.08
N VAL A 56 33.19 42.12 23.58
CA VAL A 56 34.55 42.45 24.00
C VAL A 56 35.19 43.27 22.88
N PRO A 57 35.81 44.43 23.18
CA PRO A 57 36.51 45.21 22.16
C PRO A 57 37.74 44.43 21.66
N VAL A 58 37.93 44.45 20.33
CA VAL A 58 39.01 43.71 19.66
C VAL A 58 40.26 44.58 19.67
N ASP A 59 41.12 44.37 20.66
CA ASP A 59 42.48 44.92 20.67
C ASP A 59 43.45 43.97 19.92
N SER A 60 44.67 44.42 19.68
CA SER A 60 45.71 43.72 18.87
C SER A 60 46.13 42.34 19.40
N ASP A 61 45.70 41.95 20.61
CA ASP A 61 46.02 40.68 21.26
C ASP A 61 44.94 39.60 21.07
N PHE A 62 43.92 39.85 20.22
CA PHE A 62 42.90 38.86 19.88
C PHE A 62 43.44 37.79 18.90
N THR A 63 44.40 36.99 19.37
CA THR A 63 44.99 35.88 18.62
C THR A 63 44.50 34.51 19.11
N LEU A 64 44.61 33.49 18.25
CA LEU A 64 44.15 32.12 18.47
C LEU A 64 44.63 31.56 19.82
N PRO A 65 43.81 30.78 20.54
CA PRO A 65 44.14 30.28 21.86
C PRO A 65 45.44 29.46 21.80
N GLN A 66 46.48 29.91 22.49
CA GLN A 66 47.78 29.25 22.51
C GLN A 66 47.67 27.91 23.24
N THR A 67 48.09 26.84 22.56
CA THR A 67 48.01 25.44 23.02
C THR A 67 49.05 25.06 24.07
N SER A 68 49.89 26.01 24.52
CA SER A 68 51.02 25.74 25.42
C SER A 68 50.62 25.45 26.86
N ASP A 69 49.51 26.01 27.34
CA ASP A 69 49.12 25.87 28.75
C ASP A 69 48.36 24.56 29.05
N LEU A 70 47.84 23.89 28.02
CA LEU A 70 47.18 22.58 28.15
C LEU A 70 48.15 21.40 28.07
N ALA A 71 49.35 21.60 27.51
CA ALA A 71 50.31 20.52 27.29
C ALA A 71 51.07 20.12 28.57
N SER A 72 51.25 21.05 29.51
CA SER A 72 52.01 20.82 30.75
C SER A 72 51.22 20.01 31.80
N GLU A 73 49.89 20.14 31.83
CA GLU A 73 49.04 19.38 32.77
C GLU A 73 48.82 17.91 32.35
N LEU A 74 48.99 17.57 31.07
CA LEU A 74 48.78 16.22 30.54
C LEU A 74 50.00 15.27 30.66
N ALA A 75 51.18 15.80 30.99
CA ALA A 75 52.43 15.02 31.04
C ALA A 75 52.65 14.25 32.36
N GLY A 76 51.87 14.53 33.40
CA GLY A 76 52.13 14.04 34.76
C GLY A 76 51.65 12.62 35.10
N ASN A 77 50.91 11.91 34.24
CA ASN A 77 50.34 10.60 34.63
C ASN A 77 49.99 9.69 33.45
N ARG A 78 51.00 9.10 32.79
CA ARG A 78 50.78 7.94 31.92
C ARG A 78 51.78 6.83 32.21
N LYS A 79 51.36 5.84 33.01
CA LYS A 79 51.90 4.48 32.91
C LYS A 79 51.56 3.95 31.52
N PRO A 80 52.46 3.24 30.82
CA PRO A 80 52.11 2.59 29.56
C PRO A 80 51.17 1.42 29.87
N GLN A 81 49.87 1.64 29.76
CA GLN A 81 48.94 0.53 29.57
C GLN A 81 49.11 0.05 28.15
N ASN A 82 49.67 -1.15 28.00
CA ASN A 82 49.57 -1.89 26.75
C ASN A 82 48.09 -1.97 26.38
N ASN A 83 47.72 -1.24 25.34
CA ASN A 83 46.37 -1.22 24.78
C ASN A 83 46.15 -2.53 24.01
N GLU A 84 45.70 -3.57 24.70
CA GLU A 84 44.85 -4.57 24.06
C GLU A 84 43.48 -3.90 23.80
N LEU A 85 43.40 -3.17 22.67
CA LEU A 85 42.16 -2.58 22.15
C LEU A 85 41.28 -3.62 21.42
N GLU A 86 41.64 -4.90 21.50
CA GLU A 86 40.89 -6.00 20.91
C GLU A 86 39.88 -6.53 21.95
N GLY A 87 38.68 -5.95 22.00
CA GLY A 87 37.56 -6.56 22.76
C GLY A 87 36.65 -5.63 23.57
N ARG A 88 36.76 -4.30 23.46
CA ARG A 88 35.72 -3.42 24.03
C ARG A 88 34.41 -3.64 23.27
N LYS A 89 33.38 -4.17 23.94
CA LYS A 89 32.01 -4.25 23.41
C LYS A 89 31.55 -2.85 23.00
N VAL A 90 31.45 -2.63 21.70
CA VAL A 90 30.89 -1.41 21.12
C VAL A 90 29.44 -1.31 21.56
N ARG A 91 29.07 -0.19 22.20
CA ARG A 91 27.68 0.04 22.61
C ARG A 91 26.91 0.51 21.39
N HIS A 92 25.98 -0.30 20.91
CA HIS A 92 25.07 0.08 19.83
C HIS A 92 24.03 1.08 20.33
N TYR A 93 23.65 2.01 19.45
CA TYR A 93 22.61 2.99 19.73
C TYR A 93 21.28 2.48 19.17
N THR A 94 20.26 2.41 20.00
CA THR A 94 18.93 1.93 19.58
C THR A 94 18.06 3.12 19.19
N VAL A 95 17.64 3.18 17.92
CA VAL A 95 16.70 4.17 17.41
C VAL A 95 15.36 3.52 17.20
N ASN A 96 14.30 4.15 17.73
CA ASN A 96 12.94 3.73 17.47
C ASN A 96 12.36 4.58 16.35
N PHE A 97 12.22 3.99 15.17
CA PHE A 97 11.46 4.56 14.07
C PHE A 97 9.97 4.35 14.39
N GLY A 98 9.35 5.42 14.88
CA GLY A 98 8.04 5.34 15.49
C GLY A 98 6.90 5.16 14.48
N PRO A 99 5.69 4.78 14.97
CA PRO A 99 4.49 4.64 14.14
C PRO A 99 4.09 5.90 13.37
N GLN A 100 4.45 7.08 13.91
CA GLN A 100 4.20 8.36 13.28
C GLN A 100 5.45 8.79 12.52
N HIS A 101 5.63 8.25 11.31
CA HIS A 101 6.71 8.65 10.41
C HIS A 101 6.23 8.61 8.95
N PRO A 102 6.52 9.63 8.10
CA PRO A 102 6.06 9.66 6.71
C PRO A 102 6.46 8.41 5.91
N ALA A 103 7.74 8.02 5.97
CA ALA A 103 8.26 6.85 5.26
C ALA A 103 7.79 5.48 5.82
N ALA A 104 6.99 5.46 6.88
CA ALA A 104 6.37 4.23 7.37
C ALA A 104 5.13 3.82 6.55
N HIS A 105 4.61 4.68 5.66
CA HIS A 105 3.40 4.45 4.83
C HIS A 105 2.26 3.73 5.57
N GLY A 106 1.95 4.22 6.76
CA GLY A 106 1.02 3.57 7.67
C GLY A 106 1.57 3.57 9.08
N VAL A 107 1.51 2.43 9.74
CA VAL A 107 1.78 2.30 11.16
C VAL A 107 2.81 1.19 11.38
N LEU A 108 4.09 1.52 11.19
CA LEU A 108 5.22 0.63 11.46
C LEU A 108 6.02 1.13 12.65
N ARG A 109 6.37 0.23 13.57
CA ARG A 109 7.38 0.52 14.60
C ARG A 109 8.62 -0.31 14.32
N LEU A 110 9.70 0.33 13.91
CA LEU A 110 10.96 -0.35 13.58
C LEU A 110 12.04 0.03 14.59
N ILE A 111 12.50 -0.96 15.37
CA ILE A 111 13.61 -0.76 16.32
C ILE A 111 14.90 -1.11 15.61
N LEU A 112 15.75 -0.11 15.40
CA LEU A 112 17.04 -0.26 14.73
C LEU A 112 18.16 -0.19 15.76
N GLU A 113 19.08 -1.15 15.71
CA GLU A 113 20.36 -1.09 16.42
C GLU A 113 21.44 -0.61 15.45
N LEU A 114 21.98 0.58 15.72
CA LEU A 114 22.93 1.26 14.87
C LEU A 114 24.34 1.23 15.47
N ASN A 115 25.34 1.15 14.62
CA ASN A 115 26.73 1.47 14.94
C ASN A 115 27.16 2.68 14.10
N GLY A 116 27.08 3.87 14.71
CA GLY A 116 27.15 5.11 13.94
C GLY A 116 25.90 5.25 13.07
N GLU A 117 26.08 5.15 11.75
CA GLU A 117 24.99 5.24 10.76
C GLU A 117 24.59 3.89 10.16
N GLU A 118 25.42 2.85 10.36
CA GLU A 118 25.19 1.51 9.82
C GLU A 118 24.23 0.70 10.69
N ILE A 119 23.30 0.00 10.03
CA ILE A 119 22.32 -0.88 10.67
C ILE A 119 22.95 -2.25 10.93
N ILE A 120 22.96 -2.69 12.19
CA ILE A 120 23.41 -4.04 12.57
C ILE A 120 22.24 -5.01 12.67
N ARG A 121 21.12 -4.51 13.23
CA ARG A 121 19.91 -5.28 13.46
C ARG A 121 18.68 -4.38 13.30
N ALA A 122 17.66 -4.91 12.65
CA ALA A 122 16.36 -4.28 12.51
C ALA A 122 15.27 -5.22 13.05
N ASP A 123 14.45 -4.73 13.97
CA ASP A 123 13.32 -5.46 14.54
C ASP A 123 12.00 -4.73 14.21
N PRO A 124 11.28 -5.18 13.16
CA PRO A 124 9.99 -4.61 12.79
C PRO A 124 8.88 -5.15 13.70
N HIS A 125 8.38 -4.30 14.59
CA HIS A 125 7.18 -4.57 15.37
C HIS A 125 5.93 -4.26 14.56
N VAL A 126 5.17 -5.32 14.28
CA VAL A 126 3.88 -5.29 13.57
C VAL A 126 2.72 -5.63 14.51
N GLY A 127 1.49 -5.51 14.02
CA GLY A 127 0.26 -5.79 14.78
C GLY A 127 -0.49 -4.53 15.23
N LEU A 128 -0.02 -3.34 14.88
CA LEU A 128 -0.69 -2.07 15.23
C LEU A 128 -1.98 -1.87 14.46
N LEU A 129 -2.12 -2.54 13.30
CA LEU A 129 -3.31 -2.49 12.46
C LEU A 129 -4.06 -3.83 12.41
N HIS A 130 -3.73 -4.77 13.31
CA HIS A 130 -4.35 -6.09 13.37
C HIS A 130 -5.80 -5.98 13.82
N ARG A 131 -6.73 -6.54 13.03
CA ARG A 131 -8.18 -6.45 13.28
C ARG A 131 -8.83 -7.80 13.52
N GLY A 132 -8.06 -8.88 13.53
CA GLY A 132 -8.59 -10.25 13.64
C GLY A 132 -9.50 -10.59 12.45
N THR A 133 -9.14 -10.17 11.25
CA THR A 133 -9.95 -10.35 10.02
C THR A 133 -10.23 -11.84 9.76
N GLU A 134 -9.22 -12.70 9.87
CA GLU A 134 -9.37 -14.15 9.73
C GLU A 134 -10.40 -14.73 10.71
N LYS A 135 -10.44 -14.21 11.95
CA LYS A 135 -11.40 -14.67 12.96
C LYS A 135 -12.81 -14.19 12.67
N LEU A 136 -12.95 -12.97 12.14
CA LEU A 136 -14.26 -12.45 11.74
C LEU A 136 -14.83 -13.21 10.54
N ILE A 137 -13.97 -13.66 9.61
CA ILE A 137 -14.37 -14.46 8.44
C ILE A 137 -15.05 -15.77 8.88
N GLU A 138 -14.56 -16.45 9.92
CA GLU A 138 -15.15 -17.70 10.44
C GLU A 138 -16.62 -17.54 10.89
N TYR A 139 -17.04 -16.33 11.27
CA TYR A 139 -18.41 -16.05 11.72
C TYR A 139 -19.32 -15.53 10.60
N LYS A 140 -18.82 -15.38 9.38
CA LYS A 140 -19.54 -14.80 8.23
C LYS A 140 -19.71 -15.83 7.13
N THR A 141 -20.69 -15.64 6.26
CA THR A 141 -20.85 -16.48 5.07
C THR A 141 -19.84 -16.09 4.00
N TYR A 142 -19.59 -16.94 3.00
CA TYR A 142 -18.62 -16.63 1.94
C TYR A 142 -18.86 -15.29 1.25
N LEU A 143 -20.12 -14.95 0.94
CA LEU A 143 -20.45 -13.65 0.34
C LEU A 143 -20.24 -12.47 1.29
N GLN A 144 -20.51 -12.65 2.59
CA GLN A 144 -20.28 -11.62 3.60
C GLN A 144 -18.80 -11.47 3.96
N ALA A 145 -18.00 -12.52 3.75
CA ALA A 145 -16.56 -12.52 3.99
C ALA A 145 -15.78 -11.80 2.89
N LEU A 146 -16.31 -11.77 1.65
CA LEU A 146 -15.65 -11.16 0.49
C LEU A 146 -15.09 -9.74 0.76
N PRO A 147 -15.83 -8.78 1.34
CA PRO A 147 -15.32 -7.41 1.52
C PRO A 147 -14.18 -7.27 2.53
N TYR A 148 -13.84 -8.33 3.28
CA TYR A 148 -12.62 -8.31 4.08
C TYR A 148 -11.39 -8.31 3.17
N PHE A 149 -11.42 -9.02 2.04
CA PHE A 149 -10.29 -9.12 1.11
C PHE A 149 -9.98 -7.78 0.44
N ASP A 150 -10.98 -6.98 0.08
CA ASP A 150 -10.81 -5.63 -0.49
C ASP A 150 -10.10 -4.66 0.48
N ARG A 151 -10.11 -4.98 1.77
CA ARG A 151 -9.62 -4.11 2.87
C ARG A 151 -8.28 -4.54 3.43
N LEU A 152 -7.75 -5.68 3.01
CA LEU A 152 -6.42 -6.16 3.38
C LEU A 152 -5.36 -5.31 2.69
N ASP A 153 -5.04 -5.63 1.44
CA ASP A 153 -4.34 -4.72 0.56
C ASP A 153 -5.35 -3.75 -0.06
N TYR A 154 -5.51 -2.60 0.58
CA TYR A 154 -6.44 -1.55 0.16
C TYR A 154 -5.99 -0.77 -1.09
N VAL A 155 -4.86 -1.14 -1.70
CA VAL A 155 -4.40 -0.59 -2.96
C VAL A 155 -4.78 -1.50 -4.13
N SER A 156 -4.72 -2.82 -3.96
CA SER A 156 -5.14 -3.79 -4.97
C SER A 156 -6.38 -4.60 -4.58
N MET A 157 -7.54 -3.94 -4.62
CA MET A 157 -8.80 -4.49 -4.13
C MET A 157 -9.29 -5.69 -4.97
N MET A 158 -9.37 -5.54 -6.30
CA MET A 158 -9.96 -6.57 -7.17
C MET A 158 -9.12 -7.84 -7.25
N THR A 159 -7.80 -7.74 -7.12
CA THR A 159 -6.93 -8.92 -7.09
C THR A 159 -7.17 -9.71 -5.81
N ASN A 160 -7.36 -9.06 -4.66
CA ASN A 160 -7.67 -9.76 -3.42
C ASN A 160 -9.03 -10.47 -3.49
N GLU A 161 -10.04 -9.78 -4.05
CA GLU A 161 -11.35 -10.37 -4.34
C GLU A 161 -11.21 -11.59 -5.27
N GLN A 162 -10.39 -11.48 -6.32
CA GLN A 162 -10.12 -12.54 -7.29
C GLN A 162 -9.45 -13.75 -6.64
N CYS A 163 -8.48 -13.55 -5.75
CA CYS A 163 -7.83 -14.66 -5.04
C CYS A 163 -8.83 -15.46 -4.19
N PHE A 164 -9.70 -14.76 -3.47
CA PHE A 164 -10.76 -15.41 -2.69
C PHE A 164 -11.83 -16.05 -3.56
N ALA A 165 -12.23 -15.40 -4.67
CA ALA A 165 -13.19 -15.96 -5.61
C ALA A 165 -12.68 -17.28 -6.22
N LEU A 166 -11.43 -17.31 -6.67
CA LEU A 166 -10.79 -18.51 -7.23
C LEU A 166 -10.68 -19.63 -6.19
N ALA A 167 -10.41 -19.31 -4.92
CA ALA A 167 -10.39 -20.29 -3.82
C ALA A 167 -11.75 -20.99 -3.69
N VAL A 168 -12.81 -20.18 -3.62
CA VAL A 168 -14.18 -20.67 -3.42
C VAL A 168 -14.70 -21.39 -4.68
N GLU A 169 -14.37 -20.89 -5.88
CA GLU A 169 -14.72 -21.52 -7.15
C GLU A 169 -14.08 -22.90 -7.31
N LYS A 170 -12.83 -23.05 -6.86
CA LYS A 170 -12.12 -24.34 -6.84
C LYS A 170 -12.75 -25.32 -5.86
N LEU A 171 -13.24 -24.88 -4.70
CA LEU A 171 -13.98 -25.75 -3.77
C LEU A 171 -15.38 -26.12 -4.30
N LEU A 172 -16.04 -25.19 -4.99
CA LEU A 172 -17.36 -25.41 -5.58
C LEU A 172 -17.32 -26.24 -6.87
N ASN A 173 -16.14 -26.46 -7.47
CA ASN A 173 -15.96 -27.13 -8.75
C ASN A 173 -16.84 -26.54 -9.87
N ILE A 174 -16.86 -25.20 -9.96
CA ILE A 174 -17.61 -24.48 -10.99
C ILE A 174 -16.68 -23.84 -12.00
N GLU A 175 -17.11 -23.84 -13.26
CA GLU A 175 -16.45 -23.08 -14.31
C GLU A 175 -17.18 -21.76 -14.57
N ILE A 176 -16.39 -20.71 -14.73
CA ILE A 176 -16.86 -19.33 -14.92
C ILE A 176 -17.03 -19.06 -16.41
N PRO A 177 -18.04 -18.26 -16.83
CA PRO A 177 -18.17 -17.84 -18.21
C PRO A 177 -16.93 -17.11 -18.75
N GLU A 178 -16.66 -17.25 -20.06
CA GLU A 178 -15.48 -16.65 -20.70
C GLU A 178 -15.47 -15.12 -20.56
N ARG A 179 -16.62 -14.46 -20.73
CA ARG A 179 -16.71 -13.00 -20.56
C ARG A 179 -16.28 -12.54 -19.16
N ALA A 180 -16.70 -13.26 -18.12
CA ALA A 180 -16.31 -12.94 -16.76
C ALA A 180 -14.80 -13.13 -16.53
N LYS A 181 -14.18 -14.16 -17.14
CA LYS A 181 -12.71 -14.33 -17.11
C LYS A 181 -11.99 -13.13 -17.74
N TYR A 182 -12.42 -12.65 -18.91
CA TYR A 182 -11.85 -11.46 -19.57
C TYR A 182 -12.06 -10.16 -18.78
N ILE A 183 -13.23 -9.99 -18.15
CA ILE A 183 -13.49 -8.82 -17.29
C ILE A 183 -12.57 -8.84 -16.07
N ARG A 184 -12.40 -10.00 -15.43
CA ARG A 184 -11.48 -10.15 -14.29
C ARG A 184 -10.04 -9.88 -14.67
N THR A 185 -9.57 -10.37 -15.82
CA THR A 185 -8.20 -10.06 -16.29
C THR A 185 -8.03 -8.58 -16.61
N LEU A 186 -9.02 -7.94 -17.25
CA LEU A 186 -8.99 -6.51 -17.53
C LEU A 186 -8.88 -5.67 -16.24
N PHE A 187 -9.77 -5.90 -15.26
CA PHE A 187 -9.71 -5.17 -13.99
C PHE A 187 -8.54 -5.59 -13.11
N GLY A 188 -8.04 -6.83 -13.22
CA GLY A 188 -6.83 -7.29 -12.56
C GLY A 188 -5.60 -6.50 -13.01
N GLU A 189 -5.45 -6.25 -14.31
CA GLU A 189 -4.34 -5.44 -14.83
C GLU A 189 -4.53 -3.94 -14.58
N ILE A 190 -5.77 -3.41 -14.61
CA ILE A 190 -6.01 -2.03 -14.12
C ILE A 190 -5.63 -1.90 -12.64
N THR A 191 -5.95 -2.91 -11.82
CA THR A 191 -5.54 -2.95 -10.42
C THR A 191 -4.02 -3.00 -10.27
N ARG A 192 -3.33 -3.72 -11.16
CA ARG A 192 -1.87 -3.78 -11.19
C ARG A 192 -1.25 -2.41 -11.48
N ILE A 193 -1.80 -1.68 -12.46
CA ILE A 193 -1.40 -0.30 -12.73
C ILE A 193 -1.67 0.60 -11.52
N LEU A 194 -2.87 0.52 -10.91
CA LEU A 194 -3.18 1.28 -9.69
C LEU A 194 -2.19 1.04 -8.55
N ASN A 195 -1.75 -0.21 -8.37
CA ASN A 195 -0.82 -0.58 -7.32
C ASN A 195 0.61 -0.13 -7.62
N HIS A 196 1.12 -0.39 -8.82
CA HIS A 196 2.45 0.10 -9.20
C HIS A 196 2.52 1.63 -9.20
N LEU A 197 1.45 2.35 -9.57
CA LEU A 197 1.38 3.81 -9.43
C LEU A 197 1.55 4.21 -7.97
N MET A 198 0.83 3.57 -7.04
CA MET A 198 1.03 3.87 -5.62
C MET A 198 2.44 3.53 -5.14
N SER A 199 2.94 2.33 -5.48
CA SER A 199 4.24 1.81 -5.04
C SER A 199 5.40 2.67 -5.52
N VAL A 200 5.54 2.86 -6.84
CA VAL A 200 6.67 3.59 -7.44
C VAL A 200 6.69 5.05 -7.00
N LEU A 201 5.52 5.68 -6.95
CA LEU A 201 5.41 7.10 -6.65
C LEU A 201 5.59 7.40 -5.16
N SER A 202 5.09 6.54 -4.27
CA SER A 202 5.31 6.69 -2.83
C SER A 202 6.78 6.42 -2.49
N HIS A 203 7.39 5.43 -3.14
CA HIS A 203 8.82 5.20 -3.05
C HIS A 203 9.63 6.41 -3.54
N ALA A 204 9.23 7.01 -4.66
CA ALA A 204 9.84 8.24 -5.16
C ALA A 204 9.73 9.39 -4.15
N MET A 205 8.56 9.56 -3.53
CA MET A 205 8.34 10.56 -2.49
C MET A 205 9.24 10.35 -1.27
N ASP A 206 9.39 9.10 -0.80
CA ASP A 206 10.21 8.79 0.37
C ASP A 206 11.68 9.10 0.18
N VAL A 207 12.18 8.86 -1.04
CA VAL A 207 13.55 9.20 -1.42
C VAL A 207 13.71 10.71 -1.63
N GLY A 208 12.63 11.40 -2.03
CA GLY A 208 12.55 12.87 -2.06
C GLY A 208 11.97 13.48 -3.34
N ALA A 209 11.59 12.69 -4.34
CA ALA A 209 10.99 13.16 -5.59
C ALA A 209 9.47 13.34 -5.45
N LEU A 210 9.02 14.60 -5.35
CA LEU A 210 7.62 14.94 -5.07
C LEU A 210 6.74 15.06 -6.32
N THR A 211 7.30 15.43 -7.48
CA THR A 211 6.52 15.73 -8.68
C THR A 211 5.86 14.52 -9.33
N PRO A 212 6.54 13.34 -9.47
CA PRO A 212 5.90 12.18 -10.11
C PRO A 212 4.68 11.70 -9.33
N PHE A 213 4.69 11.87 -8.01
CA PHE A 213 3.58 11.47 -7.15
C PHE A 213 2.28 12.18 -7.49
N LEU A 214 2.33 13.48 -7.74
CA LEU A 214 1.14 14.26 -8.10
C LEU A 214 0.65 13.90 -9.50
N TRP A 215 1.56 13.68 -10.45
CA TRP A 215 1.21 13.29 -11.83
C TRP A 215 0.52 11.93 -11.87
N GLY A 216 1.11 10.92 -11.25
CA GLY A 216 0.51 9.59 -11.28
C GLY A 216 -0.76 9.47 -10.43
N PHE A 217 -0.98 10.35 -9.45
CA PHE A 217 -2.26 10.40 -8.72
C PHE A 217 -3.41 10.96 -9.57
N GLU A 218 -3.13 11.81 -10.57
CA GLU A 218 -4.13 12.20 -11.57
C GLU A 218 -4.58 10.99 -12.39
N GLU A 219 -3.64 10.18 -12.88
CA GLU A 219 -3.95 8.95 -13.62
C GLU A 219 -4.66 7.92 -12.74
N ARG A 220 -4.26 7.82 -11.47
CA ARG A 220 -4.91 6.99 -10.47
C ARG A 220 -6.38 7.41 -10.26
N GLU A 221 -6.68 8.70 -10.29
CA GLU A 221 -8.04 9.22 -10.16
C GLU A 221 -8.92 8.81 -11.36
N LYS A 222 -8.39 8.88 -12.59
CA LYS A 222 -9.08 8.43 -13.81
C LYS A 222 -9.43 6.94 -13.71
N LEU A 223 -8.51 6.11 -13.21
CA LEU A 223 -8.76 4.69 -12.98
C LEU A 223 -9.80 4.43 -11.88
N MET A 224 -9.85 5.25 -10.83
CA MET A 224 -10.87 5.16 -9.78
C MET A 224 -12.28 5.51 -10.30
N GLU A 225 -12.38 6.38 -11.32
CA GLU A 225 -13.65 6.64 -12.01
C GLU A 225 -14.17 5.36 -12.69
N PHE A 226 -13.29 4.56 -13.31
CA PHE A 226 -13.69 3.28 -13.89
C PHE A 226 -14.23 2.32 -12.83
N TYR A 227 -13.65 2.31 -11.63
CA TYR A 227 -14.11 1.48 -10.50
C TYR A 227 -15.48 1.94 -10.03
N GLU A 228 -15.68 3.24 -9.93
CA GLU A 228 -16.96 3.84 -9.56
C GLU A 228 -18.05 3.52 -10.58
N ARG A 229 -17.76 3.61 -11.89
CA ARG A 229 -18.74 3.31 -12.94
C ARG A 229 -19.18 1.85 -12.94
N VAL A 230 -18.30 0.93 -12.56
CA VAL A 230 -18.52 -0.51 -12.61
C VAL A 230 -19.18 -1.04 -11.33
N SER A 231 -18.75 -0.54 -10.18
CA SER A 231 -19.17 -1.06 -8.86
C SER A 231 -20.05 -0.09 -8.07
N GLY A 232 -20.02 1.20 -8.38
CA GLY A 232 -20.60 2.28 -7.59
C GLY A 232 -19.71 2.77 -6.45
N ALA A 233 -18.52 2.19 -6.26
CA ALA A 233 -17.55 2.59 -5.25
C ALA A 233 -16.19 2.85 -5.89
N ARG A 234 -15.45 3.84 -5.37
CA ARG A 234 -14.14 4.21 -5.92
C ARG A 234 -13.04 3.22 -5.52
N LEU A 235 -13.00 2.80 -4.26
CA LEU A 235 -11.96 1.90 -3.74
C LEU A 235 -12.49 0.47 -3.54
N HIS A 236 -13.27 0.25 -2.48
CA HIS A 236 -13.78 -1.08 -2.13
C HIS A 236 -15.01 -1.43 -2.98
N ALA A 237 -14.80 -2.25 -4.01
CA ALA A 237 -15.77 -2.50 -5.07
C ALA A 237 -16.69 -3.71 -4.80
N ALA A 238 -16.20 -4.76 -4.13
CA ALA A 238 -16.92 -6.03 -3.94
C ALA A 238 -17.57 -6.54 -5.26
N TYR A 239 -16.82 -6.41 -6.35
CA TYR A 239 -17.26 -6.60 -7.73
C TYR A 239 -16.94 -8.00 -8.24
N VAL A 240 -15.72 -8.49 -8.00
CA VAL A 240 -15.34 -9.86 -8.28
C VAL A 240 -15.89 -10.75 -7.16
N ARG A 241 -16.76 -11.70 -7.52
CA ARG A 241 -17.43 -12.56 -6.55
C ARG A 241 -17.23 -14.03 -6.92
N PRO A 242 -17.29 -14.96 -5.96
CA PRO A 242 -17.36 -16.37 -6.29
C PRO A 242 -18.53 -16.64 -7.24
N GLY A 243 -18.26 -17.24 -8.42
CA GLY A 243 -19.20 -17.44 -9.52
C GLY A 243 -19.15 -16.38 -10.63
N GLY A 244 -18.05 -15.63 -10.74
CA GLY A 244 -17.83 -14.63 -11.81
C GLY A 244 -17.79 -13.18 -11.31
N VAL A 245 -18.63 -12.34 -11.90
CA VAL A 245 -18.62 -10.89 -11.65
C VAL A 245 -20.00 -10.42 -11.19
N HIS A 246 -20.09 -9.38 -10.36
CA HIS A 246 -21.38 -8.97 -9.80
C HIS A 246 -22.34 -8.40 -10.86
N GLN A 247 -21.86 -7.47 -11.70
CA GLN A 247 -22.62 -6.75 -12.73
C GLN A 247 -21.78 -6.65 -14.00
N ASP A 248 -22.43 -6.55 -15.16
CA ASP A 248 -21.72 -6.35 -16.42
C ASP A 248 -21.17 -4.92 -16.52
N ILE A 249 -20.21 -4.72 -17.42
CA ILE A 249 -19.61 -3.42 -17.73
C ILE A 249 -20.70 -2.48 -18.28
N PRO A 250 -20.80 -1.22 -17.79
CA PRO A 250 -21.72 -0.25 -18.35
C PRO A 250 -21.35 0.12 -19.80
N VAL A 251 -22.36 0.51 -20.59
CA VAL A 251 -22.18 0.89 -22.00
C VAL A 251 -21.22 2.08 -22.11
N GLY A 252 -20.30 2.02 -23.07
CA GLY A 252 -19.32 3.08 -23.36
C GLY A 252 -18.02 3.00 -22.54
N LEU A 253 -17.95 2.20 -21.47
CA LEU A 253 -16.75 2.16 -20.62
C LEU A 253 -15.53 1.58 -21.35
N LEU A 254 -15.72 0.64 -22.27
CA LEU A 254 -14.60 0.05 -23.03
C LEU A 254 -13.89 1.10 -23.91
N ASP A 255 -14.65 2.02 -24.50
CA ASP A 255 -14.11 3.11 -25.32
C ASP A 255 -13.34 4.11 -24.46
N ASP A 256 -13.84 4.40 -23.25
CA ASP A 256 -13.18 5.31 -22.30
C ASP A 256 -11.86 4.71 -21.78
N ILE A 257 -11.84 3.41 -21.46
CA ILE A 257 -10.61 2.70 -21.08
C ILE A 257 -9.60 2.70 -22.23
N TYR A 258 -10.06 2.53 -23.47
CA TYR A 258 -9.20 2.60 -24.65
C TYR A 258 -8.57 4.00 -24.80
N GLN A 259 -9.37 5.06 -24.69
CA GLN A 259 -8.87 6.44 -24.76
C GLN A 259 -7.83 6.72 -23.67
N TRP A 260 -8.07 6.29 -22.43
CA TRP A 260 -7.11 6.40 -21.35
C TRP A 260 -5.82 5.62 -21.65
N ALA A 261 -5.93 4.36 -22.09
CA ALA A 261 -4.77 3.52 -22.37
C ALA A 261 -3.84 4.11 -23.44
N THR A 262 -4.40 4.78 -24.47
CA THR A 262 -3.59 5.46 -25.49
C THR A 262 -2.76 6.64 -24.95
N GLN A 263 -3.24 7.32 -23.91
CA GLN A 263 -2.56 8.47 -23.31
C GLN A 263 -1.62 8.07 -22.17
N PHE A 264 -1.91 6.95 -21.50
CA PHE A 264 -1.16 6.51 -20.33
C PHE A 264 0.28 6.08 -20.68
N GLY A 265 0.52 5.62 -21.91
CA GLY A 265 1.89 5.34 -22.40
C GLY A 265 2.83 6.54 -22.26
N ASP A 266 2.40 7.71 -22.76
CA ASP A 266 3.17 8.95 -22.67
C ASP A 266 3.43 9.37 -21.21
N ARG A 267 2.45 9.14 -20.33
CA ARG A 267 2.58 9.46 -18.89
C ARG A 267 3.62 8.57 -18.19
N ILE A 268 3.71 7.29 -18.58
CA ILE A 268 4.76 6.39 -18.06
C ILE A 268 6.13 6.93 -18.50
N ASP A 269 6.27 7.28 -19.77
CA ASP A 269 7.55 7.74 -20.32
C ASP A 269 8.00 9.07 -19.68
N GLU A 270 7.08 10.00 -19.41
CA GLU A 270 7.38 11.23 -18.64
C GLU A 270 7.85 10.95 -17.21
N THR A 271 7.27 9.94 -16.53
CA THR A 271 7.74 9.54 -15.19
C THR A 271 9.10 8.85 -15.25
N GLU A 272 9.35 8.08 -16.30
CA GLU A 272 10.62 7.39 -16.53
C GLU A 272 11.75 8.39 -16.83
N GLU A 273 11.50 9.40 -17.69
CA GLU A 273 12.46 10.46 -18.03
C GLU A 273 12.97 11.20 -16.78
N MET A 274 12.09 11.42 -15.80
CA MET A 274 12.43 12.11 -14.55
C MET A 274 13.21 11.24 -13.54
N LEU A 275 13.04 9.91 -13.57
CA LEU A 275 13.54 9.00 -12.54
C LEU A 275 14.67 8.08 -13.04
N THR A 276 14.47 7.39 -14.16
CA THR A 276 15.32 6.26 -14.59
C THR A 276 16.76 6.67 -14.86
N ASP A 277 16.97 7.76 -15.60
CA ASP A 277 18.29 8.28 -15.96
C ASP A 277 18.85 9.30 -14.94
N ASN A 278 18.07 9.62 -13.92
CA ASN A 278 18.46 10.58 -12.91
C ASN A 278 19.60 10.01 -12.05
N ARG A 279 20.73 10.71 -12.05
CA ARG A 279 21.93 10.32 -11.27
C ARG A 279 21.64 10.15 -9.79
N ILE A 280 20.83 11.04 -9.21
CA ILE A 280 20.48 10.97 -7.78
C ILE A 280 19.66 9.72 -7.49
N TRP A 281 18.71 9.38 -8.38
CA TRP A 281 17.88 8.18 -8.24
C TRP A 281 18.73 6.91 -8.34
N ILE A 282 19.62 6.84 -9.32
CA ILE A 282 20.55 5.72 -9.50
C ILE A 282 21.47 5.57 -8.29
N GLU A 283 22.08 6.66 -7.80
CA GLU A 283 22.96 6.63 -6.62
C GLU A 283 22.25 6.18 -5.34
N ARG A 284 20.95 6.47 -5.20
CA ARG A 284 20.15 6.08 -4.01
C ARG A 284 19.64 4.65 -4.06
N LEU A 285 19.55 4.02 -5.23
CA LEU A 285 18.95 2.69 -5.38
C LEU A 285 19.93 1.61 -5.80
N ARG A 286 20.95 1.95 -6.59
CA ARG A 286 21.91 0.98 -7.12
C ARG A 286 22.76 0.42 -5.98
N GLY A 287 22.80 -0.90 -5.87
CA GLY A 287 23.55 -1.59 -4.82
C GLY A 287 22.93 -1.50 -3.42
N VAL A 288 21.71 -0.96 -3.30
CA VAL A 288 20.95 -0.95 -2.04
C VAL A 288 20.03 -2.17 -1.98
N GLY A 289 20.01 -2.83 -0.83
CA GLY A 289 19.09 -3.93 -0.52
C GLY A 289 19.27 -5.14 -1.44
N VAL A 290 20.51 -5.46 -1.81
CA VAL A 290 20.83 -6.58 -2.70
C VAL A 290 20.38 -7.91 -2.08
N VAL A 291 19.60 -8.69 -2.83
CA VAL A 291 19.14 -10.02 -2.40
C VAL A 291 19.58 -11.07 -3.41
N SER A 292 20.29 -12.09 -2.94
CA SER A 292 20.68 -13.23 -3.78
C SER A 292 19.47 -14.09 -4.13
N ALA A 293 19.53 -14.77 -5.28
CA ALA A 293 18.46 -15.67 -5.71
C ALA A 293 18.18 -16.79 -4.70
N ALA A 294 19.21 -17.33 -4.04
CA ALA A 294 19.07 -18.36 -3.01
C ALA A 294 18.38 -17.82 -1.75
N ASP A 295 18.77 -16.63 -1.29
CA ASP A 295 18.17 -16.00 -0.11
C ASP A 295 16.73 -15.58 -0.36
N ALA A 296 16.41 -15.09 -1.56
CA ALA A 296 15.05 -14.75 -1.95
C ALA A 296 14.11 -15.97 -1.81
N LEU A 297 14.56 -17.15 -2.23
CA LEU A 297 13.80 -18.40 -2.08
C LEU A 297 13.69 -18.83 -0.62
N ASN A 298 14.79 -18.80 0.14
CA ASN A 298 14.80 -19.19 1.55
C ASN A 298 13.91 -18.30 2.41
N LEU A 299 13.86 -16.99 2.12
CA LEU A 299 13.00 -16.01 2.77
C LEU A 299 11.56 -16.01 2.23
N SER A 300 11.24 -16.90 1.27
CA SER A 300 9.93 -16.99 0.63
C SER A 300 9.46 -15.68 -0.02
N PHE A 301 10.41 -14.90 -0.56
CA PHE A 301 10.10 -13.71 -1.36
C PHE A 301 9.46 -14.11 -2.69
N THR A 302 8.50 -13.32 -3.12
CA THR A 302 7.70 -13.55 -4.33
C THR A 302 7.47 -12.24 -5.09
N GLY A 303 6.95 -12.34 -6.31
CA GLY A 303 6.69 -11.20 -7.17
C GLY A 303 7.95 -10.47 -7.62
N VAL A 304 7.88 -9.14 -7.59
CA VAL A 304 8.96 -8.24 -8.01
C VAL A 304 10.25 -8.47 -7.21
N MET A 305 10.14 -8.81 -5.92
CA MET A 305 11.32 -9.11 -5.08
C MET A 305 12.09 -10.33 -5.60
N LEU A 306 11.38 -11.36 -6.06
CA LEU A 306 11.97 -12.58 -6.60
C LEU A 306 12.50 -12.37 -8.03
N ARG A 307 11.72 -11.67 -8.87
CA ARG A 307 12.10 -11.33 -10.25
C ARG A 307 13.30 -10.40 -10.29
N GLY A 308 13.40 -9.45 -9.38
CA GLY A 308 14.55 -8.54 -9.28
C GLY A 308 15.87 -9.27 -9.04
N SER A 309 15.84 -10.38 -8.29
CA SER A 309 17.01 -11.24 -8.00
C SER A 309 17.37 -12.21 -9.13
N GLY A 310 16.71 -12.14 -10.29
CA GLY A 310 17.06 -12.94 -11.47
C GLY A 310 16.31 -14.25 -11.64
N ILE A 311 15.32 -14.56 -10.78
CA ILE A 311 14.51 -15.77 -10.92
C ILE A 311 13.27 -15.47 -11.80
N PRO A 312 13.13 -16.10 -12.98
CA PRO A 312 11.99 -15.87 -13.87
C PRO A 312 10.75 -16.63 -13.38
N TRP A 313 10.08 -16.09 -12.36
CA TRP A 313 8.86 -16.68 -11.78
C TRP A 313 7.69 -15.68 -11.78
N ASP A 314 6.59 -16.09 -12.41
CA ASP A 314 5.30 -15.40 -12.41
C ASP A 314 4.18 -16.46 -12.48
N ILE A 315 3.20 -16.37 -11.59
CA ILE A 315 2.09 -17.31 -11.51
C ILE A 315 1.20 -17.21 -12.74
N ARG A 316 1.03 -16.02 -13.31
CA ARG A 316 0.19 -15.83 -14.52
C ARG A 316 0.68 -16.60 -15.74
N LYS A 317 1.97 -16.95 -15.79
CA LYS A 317 2.57 -17.76 -16.86
C LYS A 317 2.77 -19.21 -16.45
N SER A 318 3.20 -19.47 -15.22
CA SER A 318 3.50 -20.82 -14.75
C SER A 318 2.26 -21.63 -14.36
N GLN A 319 1.29 -20.97 -13.71
CA GLN A 319 0.01 -21.53 -13.26
C GLN A 319 -1.12 -20.57 -13.63
N PRO A 320 -1.43 -20.48 -14.93
CA PRO A 320 -2.36 -19.50 -15.44
C PRO A 320 -3.76 -19.69 -14.86
N TYR A 321 -4.43 -18.56 -14.60
CA TYR A 321 -5.81 -18.50 -14.13
C TYR A 321 -6.62 -17.52 -15.00
N ASP A 322 -7.95 -17.60 -14.89
CA ASP A 322 -8.90 -16.83 -15.71
C ASP A 322 -8.56 -16.87 -17.22
N ALA A 323 -8.20 -15.74 -17.83
CA ALA A 323 -7.89 -15.61 -19.26
C ALA A 323 -6.43 -15.27 -19.55
N TYR A 324 -5.52 -15.44 -18.58
CA TYR A 324 -4.08 -15.13 -18.77
C TYR A 324 -3.40 -16.00 -19.83
N ASP A 325 -3.92 -17.20 -20.11
CA ASP A 325 -3.46 -18.07 -21.19
C ASP A 325 -3.71 -17.54 -22.60
N LYS A 326 -4.75 -16.72 -22.76
CA LYS A 326 -5.20 -16.20 -24.06
C LYS A 326 -4.53 -14.88 -24.43
N VAL A 327 -3.79 -14.26 -23.50
CA VAL A 327 -3.13 -12.96 -23.68
C VAL A 327 -1.62 -13.11 -23.74
N GLU A 328 -1.01 -12.34 -24.63
CA GLU A 328 0.42 -12.33 -24.87
C GLU A 328 1.07 -11.15 -24.15
N PHE A 329 1.98 -11.45 -23.23
CA PHE A 329 2.77 -10.50 -22.48
C PHE A 329 4.09 -11.13 -22.06
N ASP A 330 5.06 -10.27 -21.79
CA ASP A 330 6.40 -10.66 -21.34
C ASP A 330 6.57 -10.34 -19.85
N VAL A 331 7.49 -11.03 -19.17
CA VAL A 331 7.73 -10.84 -17.73
C VAL A 331 9.13 -10.23 -17.55
N PRO A 332 9.26 -9.05 -16.91
CA PRO A 332 10.55 -8.44 -16.67
C PRO A 332 11.29 -9.16 -15.53
N VAL A 333 12.59 -9.35 -15.70
CA VAL A 333 13.46 -10.03 -14.73
C VAL A 333 14.72 -9.17 -14.53
N GLY A 334 15.07 -8.92 -13.27
CA GLY A 334 16.27 -8.18 -12.88
C GLY A 334 17.53 -9.05 -12.95
N THR A 335 18.69 -8.45 -12.71
CA THR A 335 19.98 -9.16 -12.82
C THR A 335 20.78 -9.14 -11.52
N ASN A 336 20.76 -8.02 -10.81
CA ASN A 336 21.60 -7.75 -9.65
C ASN A 336 20.86 -7.98 -8.32
N GLY A 337 19.52 -7.92 -8.32
CA GLY A 337 18.72 -8.06 -7.09
C GLY A 337 18.65 -6.80 -6.23
N ASP A 338 19.04 -5.64 -6.76
CA ASP A 338 19.02 -4.36 -6.07
C ASP A 338 17.65 -3.65 -6.17
N CYS A 339 17.51 -2.55 -5.44
CA CYS A 339 16.31 -1.72 -5.47
C CYS A 339 16.02 -1.12 -6.85
N TYR A 340 17.07 -0.82 -7.63
CA TYR A 340 16.93 -0.24 -8.97
C TYR A 340 16.35 -1.24 -9.98
N ASP A 341 16.82 -2.49 -10.00
CA ASP A 341 16.26 -3.54 -10.86
C ASP A 341 14.78 -3.79 -10.53
N ARG A 342 14.39 -3.74 -9.26
CA ARG A 342 12.98 -3.85 -8.85
C ARG A 342 12.12 -2.68 -9.32
N TYR A 343 12.69 -1.48 -9.32
CA TYR A 343 12.02 -0.30 -9.89
C TYR A 343 11.80 -0.48 -11.39
N LEU A 344 12.83 -0.90 -12.15
CA LEU A 344 12.71 -1.16 -13.57
C LEU A 344 11.69 -2.27 -13.88
N CYS A 345 11.67 -3.35 -13.08
CA CYS A 345 10.66 -4.40 -13.22
C CYS A 345 9.23 -3.84 -13.10
N ARG A 346 8.96 -2.93 -12.15
CA ARG A 346 7.65 -2.28 -12.01
C ARG A 346 7.32 -1.37 -13.20
N MET A 347 8.32 -0.64 -13.70
CA MET A 347 8.15 0.22 -14.88
C MET A 347 7.76 -0.59 -16.12
N GLU A 348 8.44 -1.72 -16.35
CA GLU A 348 8.09 -2.64 -17.43
C GLU A 348 6.75 -3.36 -17.19
N GLU A 349 6.41 -3.70 -15.94
CA GLU A 349 5.08 -4.26 -15.63
C GLU A 349 3.94 -3.30 -15.97
N PHE A 350 4.12 -1.97 -15.91
CA PHE A 350 3.11 -1.03 -16.44
C PHE A 350 2.89 -1.22 -17.94
N ARG A 351 3.98 -1.30 -18.72
CA ARG A 351 3.93 -1.47 -20.18
C ARG A 351 3.26 -2.78 -20.56
N GLN A 352 3.60 -3.86 -19.85
CA GLN A 352 2.99 -5.17 -20.07
C GLN A 352 1.50 -5.19 -19.66
N SER A 353 1.14 -4.53 -18.55
CA SER A 353 -0.27 -4.39 -18.13
C SER A 353 -1.08 -3.63 -19.19
N LEU A 354 -0.55 -2.54 -19.74
CA LEU A 354 -1.16 -1.82 -20.87
C LEU A 354 -1.35 -2.70 -22.10
N ARG A 355 -0.34 -3.51 -22.46
CA ARG A 355 -0.42 -4.47 -23.56
C ARG A 355 -1.56 -5.48 -23.35
N ILE A 356 -1.71 -6.00 -22.14
CA ILE A 356 -2.81 -6.92 -21.79
C ILE A 356 -4.17 -6.22 -21.86
N ILE A 357 -4.27 -4.97 -21.40
CA ILE A 357 -5.51 -4.19 -21.48
C ILE A 357 -5.95 -4.02 -22.94
N HIS A 358 -5.04 -3.61 -23.84
CA HIS A 358 -5.37 -3.50 -25.27
C HIS A 358 -5.84 -4.81 -25.89
N GLN A 359 -5.22 -5.94 -25.53
CA GLN A 359 -5.64 -7.25 -26.02
C GLN A 359 -7.01 -7.67 -25.46
N CYS A 360 -7.25 -7.45 -24.17
CA CYS A 360 -8.54 -7.74 -23.53
C CYS A 360 -9.68 -6.93 -24.15
N LEU A 361 -9.45 -5.66 -24.48
CA LEU A 361 -10.44 -4.80 -25.14
C LEU A 361 -10.79 -5.33 -26.54
N ASN A 362 -9.80 -5.75 -27.33
CA ASN A 362 -10.00 -6.26 -28.69
C ASN A 362 -10.65 -7.65 -28.73
N GLN A 363 -10.41 -8.49 -27.72
CA GLN A 363 -10.84 -9.88 -27.68
C GLN A 363 -12.07 -10.13 -26.79
N MET A 364 -12.71 -9.07 -26.26
CA MET A 364 -13.81 -9.20 -25.29
C MET A 364 -15.00 -9.98 -25.88
N PRO A 365 -15.33 -11.18 -25.36
CA PRO A 365 -16.46 -11.95 -25.88
C PRO A 365 -17.79 -11.41 -25.34
N ALA A 366 -18.85 -11.59 -26.12
CA ALA A 366 -20.22 -11.47 -25.63
C ALA A 366 -20.58 -12.70 -24.78
N GLY A 367 -21.46 -12.54 -23.80
CA GLY A 367 -21.94 -13.67 -22.98
C GLY A 367 -22.39 -13.26 -21.59
N PRO A 368 -22.79 -14.24 -20.75
CA PRO A 368 -23.12 -13.98 -19.35
C PRO A 368 -21.85 -13.65 -18.56
N VAL A 369 -21.99 -12.77 -17.56
CA VAL A 369 -20.90 -12.39 -16.63
C VAL A 369 -20.92 -13.20 -15.32
N ARG A 370 -21.87 -14.12 -15.19
CA ARG A 370 -22.12 -14.91 -13.98
C ARG A 370 -22.42 -16.35 -14.37
N VAL A 371 -22.04 -17.28 -13.51
CA VAL A 371 -22.44 -18.69 -13.66
C VAL A 371 -23.97 -18.78 -13.65
N GLU A 372 -24.54 -19.54 -14.57
CA GLU A 372 -25.99 -19.67 -14.76
C GLU A 372 -26.70 -20.46 -13.65
N ASP A 373 -25.94 -21.13 -12.78
CA ASP A 373 -26.49 -21.82 -11.60
C ASP A 373 -26.93 -20.84 -10.51
N TYR A 374 -28.25 -20.68 -10.38
CA TYR A 374 -28.89 -19.81 -9.39
C TYR A 374 -28.75 -20.29 -7.94
N LYS A 375 -28.19 -21.48 -7.70
CA LYS A 375 -27.84 -21.93 -6.34
C LYS A 375 -26.60 -21.25 -5.78
N ILE A 376 -25.76 -20.68 -6.65
CA ILE A 376 -24.49 -20.06 -6.27
C ILE A 376 -24.56 -18.56 -6.60
N SER A 377 -24.93 -18.22 -7.84
CA SER A 377 -25.04 -16.83 -8.28
C SER A 377 -26.50 -16.36 -8.14
N PRO A 378 -26.77 -15.16 -7.59
CA PRO A 378 -28.15 -14.69 -7.49
C PRO A 378 -28.71 -14.35 -8.87
N PRO A 379 -29.99 -14.71 -9.13
CA PRO A 379 -30.62 -14.50 -10.44
C PRO A 379 -30.80 -13.02 -10.79
N PRO A 380 -30.99 -12.69 -12.07
CA PRO A 380 -31.28 -11.32 -12.50
C PRO A 380 -32.59 -10.82 -11.89
N ARG A 381 -32.66 -9.52 -11.59
CA ARG A 381 -33.83 -8.88 -10.93
C ARG A 381 -35.13 -9.03 -11.71
N ALA A 382 -35.07 -9.10 -13.03
CA ALA A 382 -36.25 -9.36 -13.88
C ALA A 382 -36.81 -10.76 -13.59
N ALA A 383 -35.98 -11.79 -13.73
CA ALA A 383 -36.37 -13.19 -13.48
C ALA A 383 -36.82 -13.43 -12.04
N MET A 384 -36.18 -12.79 -11.05
CA MET A 384 -36.56 -12.90 -9.63
C MET A 384 -37.99 -12.40 -9.35
N LYS A 385 -38.48 -11.41 -10.10
CA LYS A 385 -39.83 -10.85 -9.90
C LYS A 385 -40.93 -11.65 -10.60
N GLU A 386 -40.58 -12.40 -11.64
CA GLU A 386 -41.53 -13.17 -12.45
C GLU A 386 -41.56 -14.65 -12.08
N ASN A 387 -40.40 -15.27 -11.85
CA ASN A 387 -40.27 -16.69 -11.55
C ASN A 387 -40.15 -16.94 -10.04
N MET A 388 -41.01 -17.82 -9.52
CA MET A 388 -41.00 -18.25 -8.12
C MET A 388 -39.69 -18.92 -7.71
N GLU A 389 -39.09 -19.76 -8.56
CA GLU A 389 -37.82 -20.45 -8.25
C GLU A 389 -36.67 -19.47 -8.07
N ALA A 390 -36.58 -18.47 -8.96
CA ALA A 390 -35.59 -17.41 -8.87
C ALA A 390 -35.75 -16.59 -7.58
N LEU A 391 -36.99 -16.35 -7.14
CA LEU A 391 -37.24 -15.68 -5.87
C LEU A 391 -36.80 -16.52 -4.66
N ILE A 392 -37.06 -17.84 -4.68
CA ILE A 392 -36.63 -18.77 -3.63
C ILE A 392 -35.09 -18.76 -3.54
N HIS A 393 -34.40 -18.91 -4.67
CA HIS A 393 -32.94 -18.90 -4.72
C HIS A 393 -32.36 -17.57 -4.24
N HIS A 394 -32.90 -16.44 -4.68
CA HIS A 394 -32.49 -15.13 -4.19
C HIS A 394 -32.67 -15.00 -2.67
N PHE A 395 -33.81 -15.43 -2.13
CA PHE A 395 -34.07 -15.38 -0.69
C PHE A 395 -33.09 -16.24 0.11
N LEU A 396 -32.84 -17.48 -0.30
CA LEU A 396 -31.92 -18.39 0.39
C LEU A 396 -30.46 -17.91 0.33
N LEU A 397 -30.00 -17.44 -0.83
CA LEU A 397 -28.63 -16.96 -1.02
C LEU A 397 -28.27 -15.78 -0.12
N TYR A 398 -29.20 -14.85 0.10
CA TYR A 398 -28.93 -13.65 0.92
C TYR A 398 -29.24 -13.84 2.41
N THR A 399 -30.04 -14.83 2.79
CA THR A 399 -30.36 -15.11 4.20
C THR A 399 -29.40 -16.13 4.80
N LYS A 400 -29.23 -17.27 4.12
CA LYS A 400 -28.39 -18.38 4.53
C LYS A 400 -27.01 -18.30 3.88
N GLY A 401 -26.98 -18.22 2.55
CA GLY A 401 -25.76 -18.38 1.75
C GLY A 401 -25.79 -19.66 0.93
N TYR A 402 -24.76 -19.87 0.11
CA TYR A 402 -24.53 -21.15 -0.56
C TYR A 402 -23.61 -22.02 0.31
N ALA A 403 -23.92 -23.31 0.39
CA ALA A 403 -23.07 -24.29 1.05
C ALA A 403 -21.91 -24.67 0.13
N VAL A 404 -20.69 -24.66 0.65
CA VAL A 404 -19.50 -25.10 -0.08
C VAL A 404 -19.19 -26.53 0.32
N PRO A 405 -18.83 -27.43 -0.61
CA PRO A 405 -18.44 -28.80 -0.27
C PRO A 405 -17.31 -28.86 0.76
N PRO A 406 -17.31 -29.86 1.66
CA PRO A 406 -16.25 -30.02 2.64
C PRO A 406 -14.92 -30.32 1.94
N GLY A 407 -13.87 -29.61 2.33
CA GLY A 407 -12.55 -29.72 1.71
C GLY A 407 -11.67 -28.52 2.04
N ASP A 408 -10.40 -28.64 1.71
CA ASP A 408 -9.39 -27.60 1.85
C ASP A 408 -8.80 -27.23 0.49
N THR A 409 -8.48 -25.94 0.34
CA THR A 409 -7.83 -25.43 -0.87
C THR A 409 -6.82 -24.38 -0.50
N TYR A 410 -5.69 -24.39 -1.20
CA TYR A 410 -4.79 -23.26 -1.29
C TYR A 410 -4.81 -22.78 -2.74
N SER A 411 -5.34 -21.59 -2.96
CA SER A 411 -5.32 -20.93 -4.26
C SER A 411 -4.47 -19.68 -4.18
N VAL A 412 -3.82 -19.37 -5.29
CA VAL A 412 -2.80 -18.36 -5.35
C VAL A 412 -2.98 -17.57 -6.63
N ILE A 413 -2.73 -16.27 -6.55
CA ILE A 413 -2.63 -15.37 -7.70
C ILE A 413 -1.33 -14.57 -7.63
N GLU A 414 -0.96 -14.01 -8.78
CA GLU A 414 0.08 -12.98 -8.84
C GLU A 414 -0.56 -11.61 -8.52
N ALA A 415 -0.61 -11.23 -7.26
CA ALA A 415 -0.93 -9.84 -6.91
C ALA A 415 0.22 -8.92 -7.39
N PRO A 416 0.01 -7.59 -7.51
CA PRO A 416 1.08 -6.68 -7.93
C PRO A 416 2.25 -6.63 -6.95
N LYS A 417 2.01 -6.95 -5.68
CA LYS A 417 3.02 -7.08 -4.62
C LYS A 417 3.78 -8.40 -4.71
N GLY A 418 3.15 -9.45 -5.23
CA GLY A 418 3.72 -10.78 -5.39
C GLY A 418 2.69 -11.89 -5.17
N GLU A 419 3.14 -13.02 -4.65
CA GLU A 419 2.28 -14.19 -4.47
C GLU A 419 1.29 -13.95 -3.32
N MET A 420 0.03 -13.72 -3.66
CA MET A 420 -1.05 -13.67 -2.68
C MET A 420 -1.81 -14.99 -2.69
N GLY A 421 -1.82 -15.67 -1.56
CA GLY A 421 -2.50 -16.95 -1.38
C GLY A 421 -3.65 -16.86 -0.40
N VAL A 422 -4.68 -17.68 -0.61
CA VAL A 422 -5.74 -17.89 0.39
C VAL A 422 -5.90 -19.40 0.60
N TYR A 423 -5.73 -19.80 1.86
CA TYR A 423 -6.01 -21.14 2.34
C TYR A 423 -7.38 -21.18 3.00
N VAL A 424 -8.35 -21.83 2.36
CA VAL A 424 -9.72 -21.96 2.86
C VAL A 424 -10.01 -23.40 3.21
N VAL A 425 -10.57 -23.62 4.40
CA VAL A 425 -11.11 -24.90 4.85
C VAL A 425 -12.62 -24.76 4.97
N SER A 426 -13.35 -25.64 4.30
CA SER A 426 -14.81 -25.77 4.40
C SER A 426 -15.18 -27.06 5.12
N ASP A 427 -16.17 -26.98 6.01
CA ASP A 427 -16.76 -28.11 6.73
C ASP A 427 -18.06 -28.61 6.07
N GLY A 428 -18.40 -28.12 4.87
CA GLY A 428 -19.67 -28.41 4.22
C GLY A 428 -20.77 -27.38 4.52
N SER A 429 -20.49 -26.37 5.36
CA SER A 429 -21.45 -25.33 5.72
C SER A 429 -21.39 -24.12 4.79
N GLU A 430 -22.24 -23.13 5.07
CA GLU A 430 -22.31 -21.84 4.34
C GLU A 430 -21.24 -20.83 4.80
N ARG A 431 -20.46 -21.20 5.82
CA ARG A 431 -19.41 -20.37 6.43
C ARG A 431 -18.06 -21.08 6.29
N PRO A 432 -16.97 -20.36 6.01
CA PRO A 432 -15.65 -20.96 6.01
C PRO A 432 -15.29 -21.36 7.45
N TYR A 433 -14.86 -22.62 7.62
CA TYR A 433 -14.42 -23.12 8.91
C TYR A 433 -13.12 -22.44 9.34
N ARG A 434 -12.19 -22.29 8.40
CA ARG A 434 -10.94 -21.55 8.58
C ARG A 434 -10.58 -20.86 7.28
N CYS A 435 -10.10 -19.63 7.38
CA CYS A 435 -9.51 -18.91 6.27
C CYS A 435 -8.19 -18.31 6.74
N HIS A 436 -7.10 -18.71 6.10
CA HIS A 436 -5.78 -18.13 6.32
C HIS A 436 -5.30 -17.45 5.04
N ILE A 437 -4.88 -16.20 5.16
CA ILE A 437 -4.33 -15.47 4.03
C ILE A 437 -2.80 -15.61 4.06
N ARG A 438 -2.16 -15.75 2.92
CA ARG A 438 -0.71 -15.55 2.75
C ARG A 438 -0.51 -14.22 2.05
N ALA A 439 -0.07 -13.22 2.82
CA ALA A 439 0.26 -11.89 2.30
C ALA A 439 1.74 -11.85 1.86
N PRO A 440 2.04 -11.34 0.65
CA PRO A 440 3.42 -11.19 0.19
C PRO A 440 4.22 -10.24 1.09
N GLY A 441 3.66 -9.08 1.48
CA GLY A 441 4.34 -8.11 2.32
C GLY A 441 4.73 -8.61 3.71
N PHE A 442 4.05 -9.64 4.24
CA PHE A 442 4.43 -10.26 5.51
C PHE A 442 5.77 -11.01 5.40
N ALA A 443 5.97 -11.77 4.30
CA ALA A 443 7.23 -12.44 4.05
C ALA A 443 8.35 -11.44 3.74
N HIS A 444 8.05 -10.41 2.93
CA HIS A 444 9.01 -9.34 2.61
C HIS A 444 9.50 -8.61 3.87
N LEU A 445 8.59 -8.22 4.77
CA LEU A 445 8.94 -7.56 6.03
C LEU A 445 9.66 -8.50 7.00
N GLY A 446 9.32 -9.80 7.01
CA GLY A 446 10.05 -10.81 7.78
C GLY A 446 11.52 -10.92 7.36
N GLY A 447 11.83 -10.69 6.08
CA GLY A 447 13.20 -10.66 5.56
C GLY A 447 13.90 -9.29 5.67
N PHE A 448 13.26 -8.28 6.27
CA PHE A 448 13.80 -6.92 6.33
C PHE A 448 15.13 -6.80 7.08
N ASP A 449 15.31 -7.54 8.18
CA ASP A 449 16.58 -7.57 8.94
C ASP A 449 17.74 -8.08 8.08
N HIS A 450 17.50 -9.12 7.27
CA HIS A 450 18.51 -9.68 6.38
C HIS A 450 18.91 -8.69 5.28
N VAL A 451 17.95 -7.96 4.73
CA VAL A 451 18.16 -7.03 3.59
C VAL A 451 18.79 -5.71 4.05
N SER A 452 18.40 -5.21 5.22
CA SER A 452 18.84 -3.89 5.72
C SER A 452 20.18 -3.91 6.45
N LYS A 453 20.70 -5.09 6.81
CA LYS A 453 21.96 -5.22 7.52
C LYS A 453 23.13 -4.65 6.71
N GLY A 454 24.00 -3.88 7.38
CA GLY A 454 25.16 -3.23 6.76
C GLY A 454 24.84 -2.00 5.90
N HIS A 455 23.56 -1.62 5.78
CA HIS A 455 23.15 -0.42 5.07
C HIS A 455 23.01 0.78 6.01
N LEU A 456 22.97 1.99 5.44
CA LEU A 456 22.74 3.21 6.20
C LEU A 456 21.27 3.40 6.55
N LEU A 457 20.98 4.21 7.57
CA LEU A 457 19.61 4.53 7.98
C LEU A 457 18.75 5.10 6.82
N ALA A 458 19.34 5.91 5.95
CA ALA A 458 18.63 6.47 4.80
C ALA A 458 18.26 5.40 3.76
N ASP A 459 19.05 4.33 3.65
CA ASP A 459 18.83 3.28 2.66
C ASP A 459 17.73 2.32 3.11
N ALA A 460 17.54 2.17 4.43
CA ALA A 460 16.41 1.42 4.98
C ALA A 460 15.05 1.95 4.50
N VAL A 461 14.92 3.28 4.35
CA VAL A 461 13.71 3.90 3.80
C VAL A 461 13.49 3.50 2.34
N ALA A 462 14.56 3.46 1.53
CA ALA A 462 14.48 3.00 0.15
C ALA A 462 14.08 1.52 0.09
N VAL A 463 14.66 0.66 0.95
CA VAL A 463 14.30 -0.76 1.04
C VAL A 463 12.82 -0.93 1.38
N ILE A 464 12.29 -0.20 2.37
CA ILE A 464 10.86 -0.22 2.74
C ILE A 464 9.97 0.09 1.52
N GLY A 465 10.28 1.17 0.79
CA GLY A 465 9.51 1.54 -0.40
C GLY A 465 9.60 0.50 -1.52
N THR A 466 10.75 -0.14 -1.71
CA THR A 466 10.88 -1.21 -2.74
C THR A 466 10.21 -2.52 -2.37
N MET A 467 9.96 -2.80 -1.09
CA MET A 467 9.17 -3.96 -0.67
C MET A 467 7.66 -3.72 -0.83
N ASP A 468 7.24 -2.49 -1.10
CA ASP A 468 5.84 -2.11 -1.35
C ASP A 468 4.89 -2.55 -0.21
N LEU A 469 5.23 -2.17 1.02
CA LEU A 469 4.53 -2.63 2.22
C LEU A 469 3.21 -1.88 2.43
N VAL A 470 2.12 -2.64 2.46
CA VAL A 470 0.81 -2.15 2.91
C VAL A 470 0.42 -2.87 4.18
N PHE A 471 0.34 -2.15 5.30
CA PHE A 471 0.17 -2.78 6.61
C PHE A 471 -1.18 -3.48 6.80
N GLY A 472 -2.18 -3.22 5.96
CA GLY A 472 -3.45 -3.94 6.00
C GLY A 472 -3.35 -5.43 5.62
N GLU A 473 -2.38 -5.81 4.78
CA GLU A 473 -2.13 -7.22 4.47
C GLU A 473 -1.10 -7.87 5.43
N VAL A 474 -0.20 -7.09 6.00
CA VAL A 474 0.77 -7.57 7.00
C VAL A 474 0.04 -7.91 8.30
N ASP A 475 -0.78 -6.98 8.78
CA ASP A 475 -1.54 -7.07 10.02
C ASP A 475 -2.99 -7.49 9.74
N ARG A 476 -3.25 -8.80 9.77
CA ARG A 476 -4.55 -9.40 9.37
C ARG A 476 -5.46 -9.70 10.54
#